data_AF-A0A1Z5RFZ8-F1
#
_entry.id   AF-A0A1Z5RFZ8-F1
#
_cell.length_a   1.000
_cell.length_b   1.000
_cell.length_c   1.000
_cell.angle_alpha   90.00
_cell.angle_beta   90.00
_cell.angle_gamma   90.00
#
_symmetry.space_group_name_H-M   'P 1'
#
loop_
_entity.id
_entity.type
_entity.pdbx_description
1 polymer ?
#
loop_
_entity_poly.entity_id
_entity_poly.type
_entity_poly.pdbx_seq_one_letter_code
_entity_poly.pdbx_strand_id
1 'polypeptide(L)'
;MLPLQVFLVCLIAGCSICWFNTVCFVLCIRSFSANNRSLALSLSISFNGLSAAFYTLFGNALAPSSPAVYLLLNAILPFGVSVLALPAILLCHKNDGHLQSVPRHDRRVFLGLYILAFITGIYLVVFGSFTATSSTAWVILTGAMVLLALPLIIPACSSCSYVDTDGPDPALLLNHDDPHKPLLTSNNRQMESNAMTQKPMEHQMQGNCCGTIVGKGRLVALGEEHSAKKLIRCVDFWLYYTAYFCGATVGLVYSNNLGQIAQSLHQQSQLTMLLAVYSSSSFFGRLLSALPDILHRKVPLARTGWLAAALVPMPMAFFLMWNQQDASTLVAGTALVGLSSGFIFAAAVSVTSELFGPNSVGVNHNILITNIPLGSLLYGQIAAMVYDGNGQKMTATDNRTGIVETTIVCMGMKCYSTTFFLWACITFLGLASSIVLFIRTKPAYAAASQSS
;
A
#
# COMPACT_ATOMS: atom_id res chain seq x y z
N MET A 1 29.96 10.71 6.08
CA MET A 1 29.54 11.01 4.69
C MET A 1 29.27 12.51 4.59
N LEU A 2 29.64 13.15 3.49
CA LEU A 2 29.26 14.54 3.23
C LEU A 2 27.72 14.64 3.11
N PRO A 3 27.07 15.75 3.53
CA PRO A 3 25.62 15.92 3.46
C PRO A 3 25.05 15.65 2.05
N LEU A 4 25.80 16.06 1.01
CA LEU A 4 25.45 15.82 -0.39
C LEU A 4 25.42 14.33 -0.76
N GLN A 5 26.34 13.52 -0.23
CA GLN A 5 26.37 12.08 -0.50
C GLN A 5 25.17 11.39 0.13
N VAL A 6 24.81 11.75 1.36
CA VAL A 6 23.61 11.21 2.04
C VAL A 6 22.35 11.59 1.26
N PHE A 7 22.24 12.86 0.84
CA PHE A 7 21.14 13.32 0.01
C PHE A 7 20.99 12.53 -1.29
N LEU A 8 22.09 12.32 -2.03
CA LEU A 8 22.07 11.56 -3.29
C LEU A 8 21.67 10.10 -3.07
N VAL A 9 22.19 9.44 -2.03
CA VAL A 9 21.80 8.06 -1.69
C VAL A 9 20.32 7.98 -1.33
N CYS A 10 19.81 8.91 -0.52
CA CYS A 10 18.39 8.98 -0.18
C CYS A 10 17.51 9.27 -1.40
N LEU A 11 17.96 10.12 -2.33
CA LEU A 11 17.24 10.41 -3.56
C LEU A 11 17.14 9.16 -4.44
N ILE A 12 18.25 8.45 -4.64
CA ILE A 12 18.28 7.21 -5.42
C ILE A 12 17.40 6.15 -4.77
N ALA A 13 17.46 5.98 -3.44
CA ALA A 13 16.60 5.05 -2.71
C ALA A 13 15.11 5.41 -2.85
N GLY A 14 14.76 6.69 -2.73
CA GLY A 14 13.38 7.14 -2.94
C GLY A 14 12.88 6.81 -4.35
N CYS A 15 13.65 7.17 -5.38
CA CYS A 15 13.31 6.91 -6.77
C CYS A 15 13.21 5.41 -7.08
N SER A 16 14.14 4.59 -6.59
CA SER A 16 14.17 3.15 -6.87
C SER A 16 12.98 2.42 -6.25
N ILE A 17 12.61 2.76 -5.02
CA ILE A 17 11.44 2.18 -4.33
C ILE A 17 10.13 2.56 -5.03
N CYS A 18 9.98 3.83 -5.44
CA CYS A 18 8.82 4.28 -6.18
C CYS A 18 8.67 3.56 -7.53
N TRP A 19 9.78 3.38 -8.24
CA TRP A 19 9.80 2.63 -9.49
C TRP A 19 9.43 1.16 -9.26
N PHE A 20 10.03 0.51 -8.27
CA PHE A 20 9.73 -0.87 -7.90
C PHE A 20 8.26 -1.09 -7.59
N ASN A 21 7.66 -0.25 -6.74
CA ASN A 21 6.23 -0.35 -6.42
C ASN A 21 5.36 -0.19 -7.68
N THR A 22 5.74 0.70 -8.60
CA THR A 22 5.03 0.90 -9.87
C THR A 22 5.09 -0.34 -10.76
N VAL A 23 6.27 -0.94 -10.91
CA VAL A 23 6.48 -2.20 -11.65
C VAL A 23 5.61 -3.31 -11.06
N CYS A 24 5.59 -3.48 -9.74
CA CYS A 24 4.74 -4.46 -9.07
C CYS A 24 3.24 -4.21 -9.32
N PHE A 25 2.78 -2.96 -9.25
CA PHE A 25 1.38 -2.62 -9.52
C PHE A 25 0.98 -2.92 -10.96
N VAL A 26 1.81 -2.52 -11.93
CA VAL A 26 1.54 -2.77 -13.35
C VAL A 26 1.46 -4.27 -13.64
N LEU A 27 2.37 -5.07 -13.06
CA LEU A 27 2.32 -6.52 -13.16
C LEU A 27 1.03 -7.08 -12.55
N CYS A 28 0.67 -6.69 -11.33
CA CYS A 28 -0.55 -7.18 -10.69
C CYS A 28 -1.82 -6.81 -11.47
N ILE A 29 -1.89 -5.59 -12.03
CA ILE A 29 -3.06 -5.12 -12.78
C ILE A 29 -3.20 -5.85 -14.11
N ARG A 30 -2.08 -6.10 -14.82
CA ARG A 30 -2.07 -6.75 -16.14
C ARG A 30 -2.22 -8.26 -16.07
N SER A 31 -1.63 -8.91 -15.05
CA SER A 31 -1.61 -10.37 -14.96
C SER A 31 -2.86 -10.96 -14.28
N PHE A 32 -3.60 -10.20 -13.46
CA PHE A 32 -4.74 -10.71 -12.70
C PHE A 32 -6.07 -10.08 -13.11
N SER A 33 -7.13 -10.92 -13.11
CA SER A 33 -8.51 -10.52 -13.38
C SER A 33 -9.04 -9.56 -12.30
N ALA A 34 -10.10 -8.79 -12.64
CA ALA A 34 -10.66 -7.77 -11.75
C ALA A 34 -11.06 -8.29 -10.36
N ASN A 35 -11.50 -9.55 -10.26
CA ASN A 35 -11.94 -10.17 -9.01
C ASN A 35 -10.78 -10.56 -8.08
N ASN A 36 -9.60 -10.89 -8.64
CA ASN A 36 -8.42 -11.33 -7.87
C ASN A 36 -7.35 -10.24 -7.76
N ARG A 37 -7.48 -9.14 -8.52
CA ARG A 37 -6.52 -8.04 -8.57
C ARG A 37 -6.26 -7.42 -7.21
N SER A 38 -7.30 -7.15 -6.43
CA SER A 38 -7.16 -6.57 -5.09
C SER A 38 -6.38 -7.51 -4.16
N LEU A 39 -6.67 -8.82 -4.18
CA LEU A 39 -5.95 -9.84 -3.41
C LEU A 39 -4.45 -9.90 -3.77
N ALA A 40 -4.12 -9.81 -5.05
CA ALA A 40 -2.74 -9.81 -5.53
C ALA A 40 -2.00 -8.52 -5.11
N LEU A 41 -2.67 -7.37 -5.26
CA LEU A 41 -2.11 -6.07 -4.87
C LEU A 41 -1.84 -6.00 -3.37
N SER A 42 -2.79 -6.36 -2.52
CA SER A 42 -2.59 -6.34 -1.07
C SER A 42 -1.52 -7.33 -0.61
N LEU A 43 -1.43 -8.52 -1.23
CA LEU A 43 -0.35 -9.46 -0.95
C LEU A 43 1.01 -8.87 -1.32
N SER A 44 1.16 -8.33 -2.52
CA SER A 44 2.42 -7.72 -2.98
C SER A 44 2.82 -6.50 -2.11
N ILE A 45 1.87 -5.61 -1.82
CA ILE A 45 2.07 -4.43 -0.97
C ILE A 45 2.42 -4.82 0.47
N SER A 46 1.87 -5.92 0.99
CA SER A 46 2.13 -6.34 2.36
C SER A 46 3.61 -6.51 2.64
N PHE A 47 4.38 -7.12 1.73
CA PHE A 47 5.82 -7.35 1.88
C PHE A 47 6.65 -6.08 1.98
N ASN A 48 6.18 -4.95 1.46
CA ASN A 48 6.80 -3.65 1.72
C ASN A 48 6.82 -3.35 3.24
N GLY A 49 5.82 -3.84 3.99
CA GLY A 49 5.74 -3.69 5.45
C GLY A 49 6.85 -4.43 6.19
N LEU A 50 7.33 -5.55 5.63
CA LEU A 50 8.44 -6.34 6.17
C LEU A 50 9.82 -5.89 5.66
N SER A 51 9.88 -4.96 4.69
CA SER A 51 11.13 -4.56 4.05
C SER A 51 12.19 -4.07 5.06
N ALA A 52 11.78 -3.28 6.06
CA ALA A 52 12.68 -2.80 7.11
C ALA A 52 13.30 -3.96 7.91
N ALA A 53 12.51 -4.98 8.26
CA ALA A 53 13.00 -6.17 8.95
C ALA A 53 13.99 -6.96 8.07
N PHE A 54 13.67 -7.16 6.79
CA PHE A 54 14.58 -7.82 5.85
C PHE A 54 15.89 -7.07 5.66
N TYR A 55 15.85 -5.75 5.43
CA TYR A 55 17.07 -4.95 5.27
C TYR A 55 17.91 -4.91 6.53
N THR A 56 17.28 -4.87 7.71
CA THR A 56 18.00 -4.95 8.99
C THR A 56 18.70 -6.30 9.15
N LEU A 57 18.01 -7.38 8.79
CA LEU A 57 18.57 -8.73 8.86
C LEU A 57 19.75 -8.92 7.88
N PHE A 58 19.63 -8.40 6.65
CA PHE A 58 20.73 -8.36 5.68
C PHE A 58 21.91 -7.53 6.19
N GLY A 59 21.65 -6.34 6.75
CA GLY A 59 22.68 -5.49 7.34
C GLY A 59 23.44 -6.19 8.47
N ASN A 60 22.72 -6.79 9.40
CA ASN A 60 23.30 -7.54 10.52
C ASN A 60 24.06 -8.80 10.08
N ALA A 61 23.63 -9.46 9.00
CA ALA A 61 24.31 -10.63 8.45
C ALA A 61 25.61 -10.26 7.71
N LEU A 62 25.56 -9.25 6.83
CA LEU A 62 26.67 -8.86 5.95
C LEU A 62 27.72 -8.00 6.64
N ALA A 63 27.30 -7.00 7.40
CA ALA A 63 28.20 -6.02 8.03
C ALA A 63 27.55 -5.38 9.27
N PRO A 64 27.54 -6.06 10.44
CA PRO A 64 26.90 -5.58 11.65
C PRO A 64 27.36 -4.18 12.09
N SER A 65 28.58 -3.79 11.73
CA SER A 65 29.23 -2.55 12.17
C SER A 65 29.03 -1.36 11.22
N SER A 66 28.37 -1.53 10.06
CA SER A 66 28.29 -0.49 9.03
C SER A 66 26.84 -0.13 8.64
N PRO A 67 26.30 1.00 9.15
CA PRO A 67 24.97 1.47 8.74
C PRO A 67 24.88 1.85 7.25
N ALA A 68 26.03 2.06 6.59
CA ALA A 68 26.08 2.37 5.15
C ALA A 68 25.60 1.21 4.28
N VAL A 69 25.78 -0.05 4.72
CA VAL A 69 25.37 -1.24 3.96
C VAL A 69 23.85 -1.30 3.86
N TYR A 70 23.13 -0.98 4.95
CA TYR A 70 21.67 -0.88 4.95
C TYR A 70 21.17 0.16 3.92
N LEU A 71 21.75 1.36 3.94
CA LEU A 71 21.36 2.44 3.03
C LEU A 71 21.64 2.08 1.56
N LEU A 72 22.78 1.43 1.30
CA LEU A 72 23.17 1.01 -0.05
C LEU A 72 22.26 -0.11 -0.59
N LEU A 73 21.93 -1.10 0.25
CA LEU A 73 20.97 -2.17 -0.07
C LEU A 73 19.61 -1.58 -0.44
N ASN A 74 19.12 -0.63 0.36
CA ASN A 74 17.84 0.03 0.12
C ASN A 74 17.84 0.84 -1.19
N ALA A 75 18.99 1.44 -1.56
CA ALA A 75 19.11 2.19 -2.80
C ALA A 75 19.14 1.29 -4.06
N ILE A 76 19.97 0.24 -4.05
CA ILE A 76 20.30 -0.53 -5.24
C ILE A 76 19.34 -1.71 -5.47
N LEU A 77 18.95 -2.41 -4.41
CA LEU A 77 18.19 -3.66 -4.54
C LEU A 77 16.83 -3.46 -5.25
N PRO A 78 15.99 -2.46 -4.88
CA PRO A 78 14.71 -2.24 -5.57
C PRO A 78 14.91 -1.93 -7.06
N PHE A 79 15.94 -1.16 -7.40
CA PHE A 79 16.25 -0.82 -8.78
C PHE A 79 16.66 -2.06 -9.58
N GLY A 80 17.58 -2.87 -9.05
CA GLY A 80 18.05 -4.10 -9.69
C GLY A 80 16.91 -5.09 -9.95
N VAL A 81 16.07 -5.35 -8.94
CA VAL A 81 14.91 -6.26 -9.09
C VAL A 81 13.91 -5.71 -10.12
N SER A 82 13.69 -4.40 -10.14
CA SER A 82 12.80 -3.78 -11.13
C SER A 82 13.29 -3.97 -12.56
N VAL A 83 14.60 -3.83 -12.81
CA VAL A 83 15.20 -4.05 -14.13
C VAL A 83 15.07 -5.51 -14.56
N LEU A 84 15.28 -6.46 -13.63
CA LEU A 84 15.10 -7.89 -13.88
C LEU A 84 13.63 -8.26 -14.17
N ALA A 85 12.67 -7.51 -13.65
CA ALA A 85 11.24 -7.71 -13.90
C ALA A 85 10.74 -7.10 -15.22
N LEU A 86 11.50 -6.19 -15.85
CA LEU A 86 11.10 -5.54 -17.11
C LEU A 86 10.78 -6.52 -18.25
N PRO A 87 11.57 -7.59 -18.50
CA PRO A 87 11.23 -8.57 -19.53
C PRO A 87 9.86 -9.19 -19.31
N ALA A 88 9.48 -9.51 -18.08
CA ALA A 88 8.15 -10.06 -17.77
C ALA A 88 7.02 -9.06 -18.10
N ILE A 89 7.23 -7.76 -17.84
CA ILE A 89 6.26 -6.71 -18.19
C ILE A 89 6.11 -6.56 -19.71
N LEU A 90 7.23 -6.59 -20.44
CA LEU A 90 7.27 -6.40 -21.89
C LEU A 90 6.72 -7.62 -22.63
N LEU A 91 7.01 -8.83 -22.15
CA LEU A 91 6.56 -10.09 -22.74
C LEU A 91 5.09 -10.43 -22.41
N CYS A 92 4.54 -9.93 -21.30
CA CYS A 92 3.12 -10.11 -20.95
C CYS A 92 2.14 -9.35 -21.86
N HIS A 93 2.60 -8.66 -22.91
CA HIS A 93 1.72 -7.94 -23.85
C HIS A 93 1.63 -8.63 -25.21
N LYS A 94 0.98 -9.79 -25.26
CA LYS A 94 0.36 -10.35 -26.48
C LYS A 94 -0.50 -11.59 -26.15
N ASN A 95 -1.76 -11.39 -25.74
CA ASN A 95 -2.81 -12.36 -26.07
C ASN A 95 -4.19 -11.71 -25.94
N ASP A 96 -4.56 -10.97 -26.98
CA ASP A 96 -5.97 -10.71 -27.27
C ASP A 96 -6.61 -12.04 -27.71
N GLY A 97 -7.70 -12.44 -27.06
CA GLY A 97 -8.63 -13.43 -27.60
C GLY A 97 -8.41 -14.88 -27.21
N HIS A 98 -8.61 -15.21 -25.93
CA HIS A 98 -9.33 -16.44 -25.61
C HIS A 98 -10.05 -16.26 -24.28
N LEU A 99 -11.34 -16.57 -24.23
CA LEU A 99 -12.05 -16.85 -22.99
C LEU A 99 -11.26 -17.95 -22.26
N GLN A 100 -10.32 -17.60 -21.39
CA GLN A 100 -9.86 -18.51 -20.37
C GLN A 100 -10.94 -18.49 -19.30
N SER A 101 -11.74 -19.55 -19.32
CA SER A 101 -12.59 -19.95 -18.21
C SER A 101 -11.80 -19.83 -16.92
N VAL A 102 -12.21 -18.89 -16.08
CA VAL A 102 -11.60 -18.61 -14.78
C VAL A 102 -11.59 -19.90 -13.96
N PRO A 103 -10.43 -20.51 -13.65
CA PRO A 103 -10.41 -21.70 -12.82
C PRO A 103 -10.79 -21.29 -11.40
N ARG A 104 -11.76 -21.99 -10.79
CA ARG A 104 -12.06 -21.93 -9.35
C ARG A 104 -10.84 -22.23 -8.45
N HIS A 105 -9.70 -22.61 -9.06
CA HIS A 105 -8.43 -22.91 -8.44
C HIS A 105 -7.72 -21.66 -7.86
N ASP A 106 -7.93 -20.46 -8.42
CA ASP A 106 -7.21 -19.24 -8.01
C ASP A 106 -7.42 -18.87 -6.55
N ARG A 107 -8.65 -18.98 -6.02
CA ARG A 107 -8.95 -18.56 -4.64
C ARG A 107 -8.22 -19.41 -3.60
N ARG A 108 -8.01 -20.71 -3.88
CA ARG A 108 -7.26 -21.61 -2.98
C ARG A 108 -5.77 -21.30 -3.02
N VAL A 109 -5.23 -20.97 -4.19
CA VAL A 109 -3.83 -20.53 -4.35
C VAL A 109 -3.60 -19.22 -3.60
N PHE A 110 -4.46 -18.21 -3.78
CA PHE A 110 -4.38 -16.96 -3.01
C PHE A 110 -4.50 -17.22 -1.51
N LEU A 111 -5.42 -18.07 -1.05
CA LEU A 111 -5.51 -18.41 0.36
C LEU A 111 -4.20 -19.03 0.90
N GLY A 112 -3.59 -19.96 0.13
CA GLY A 112 -2.30 -20.55 0.48
C GLY A 112 -1.18 -19.50 0.55
N LEU A 113 -1.12 -18.58 -0.42
CA LEU A 113 -0.16 -17.48 -0.44
C LEU A 113 -0.36 -16.53 0.76
N TYR A 114 -1.60 -16.25 1.16
CA TYR A 114 -1.90 -15.43 2.33
C TYR A 114 -1.51 -16.12 3.64
N ILE A 115 -1.77 -17.43 3.76
CA ILE A 115 -1.35 -18.23 4.92
C ILE A 115 0.18 -18.23 5.01
N LEU A 116 0.86 -18.45 3.88
CA LEU A 116 2.32 -18.43 3.82
C LEU A 116 2.88 -17.07 4.19
N ALA A 117 2.33 -15.98 3.64
CA ALA A 117 2.71 -14.62 4.00
C ALA A 117 2.48 -14.34 5.49
N PHE A 118 1.36 -14.80 6.05
CA PHE A 118 1.07 -14.68 7.48
C PHE A 118 2.14 -15.42 8.32
N ILE A 119 2.52 -16.65 7.94
CA ILE A 119 3.59 -17.41 8.58
C ILE A 119 4.93 -16.68 8.48
N THR A 120 5.28 -16.15 7.30
CA THR A 120 6.50 -15.35 7.11
C THR A 120 6.53 -14.11 8.00
N GLY A 121 5.39 -13.40 8.13
CA GLY A 121 5.25 -12.26 9.02
C GLY A 121 5.48 -12.64 10.48
N ILE A 122 4.82 -13.70 10.97
CA ILE A 122 5.01 -14.19 12.35
C ILE A 122 6.45 -14.65 12.59
N TYR A 123 7.05 -15.35 11.62
CA TYR A 123 8.45 -15.76 11.69
C TYR A 123 9.38 -14.56 11.91
N LEU A 124 9.22 -13.49 11.13
CA LEU A 124 10.07 -12.31 11.27
C LEU A 124 9.80 -11.51 12.56
N VAL A 125 8.56 -11.46 13.05
CA VAL A 125 8.23 -10.86 14.36
C VAL A 125 8.99 -11.57 15.47
N VAL A 126 8.85 -12.91 15.49
CA VAL A 126 9.38 -13.73 16.58
C VAL A 126 10.90 -13.76 16.51
N PHE A 127 11.47 -14.08 15.35
CA PHE A 127 12.90 -14.32 15.24
C PHE A 127 13.72 -13.07 14.94
N GLY A 128 13.13 -12.05 14.30
CA GLY A 128 13.85 -10.83 13.90
C GLY A 128 14.41 -10.01 15.06
N SER A 129 13.86 -10.18 16.27
CA SER A 129 14.36 -9.50 17.48
C SER A 129 15.59 -10.19 18.11
N PHE A 130 15.92 -11.42 17.71
CA PHE A 130 17.01 -12.23 18.28
C PHE A 130 18.36 -12.11 17.53
N THR A 131 18.53 -11.09 16.67
CA THR A 131 19.73 -10.94 15.82
C THR A 131 20.96 -10.38 16.57
N ALA A 132 21.26 -10.91 17.74
CA ALA A 132 22.37 -10.45 18.58
C ALA A 132 23.75 -10.86 18.04
N THR A 133 23.82 -11.90 17.18
CA THR A 133 25.07 -12.34 16.54
C THR A 133 24.90 -12.49 15.03
N SER A 134 25.98 -12.32 14.28
CA SER A 134 25.98 -12.47 12.82
C SER A 134 25.55 -13.88 12.39
N SER A 135 25.99 -14.93 13.09
CA SER A 135 25.59 -16.31 12.82
C SER A 135 24.09 -16.54 13.00
N THR A 136 23.49 -15.99 14.07
CA THR A 136 22.03 -16.08 14.27
C THR A 136 21.28 -15.30 13.17
N ALA A 137 21.79 -14.14 12.77
CA ALA A 137 21.20 -13.35 11.69
C ALA A 137 21.20 -14.11 10.34
N TRP A 138 22.28 -14.82 10.01
CA TRP A 138 22.37 -15.67 8.81
C TRP A 138 21.37 -16.84 8.82
N VAL A 139 21.19 -17.49 9.98
CA VAL A 139 20.22 -18.59 10.12
C VAL A 139 18.79 -18.07 9.91
N ILE A 140 18.46 -16.96 10.56
CA ILE A 140 17.12 -16.36 10.44
C ILE A 140 16.89 -15.87 9.00
N LEU A 141 17.92 -15.29 8.36
CA LEU A 141 17.85 -14.83 6.98
C LEU A 141 17.59 -15.98 6.03
N THR A 142 18.28 -17.09 6.21
CA THR A 142 18.12 -18.30 5.40
C THR A 142 16.68 -18.84 5.51
N GLY A 143 16.15 -18.94 6.73
CA GLY A 143 14.76 -19.35 6.95
C GLY A 143 13.75 -18.42 6.29
N ALA A 144 13.97 -17.10 6.39
CA ALA A 144 13.11 -16.11 5.74
C ALA A 144 13.17 -16.21 4.20
N MET A 145 14.36 -16.43 3.62
CA MET A 145 14.53 -16.61 2.18
C MET A 145 13.85 -17.90 1.67
N VAL A 146 13.90 -18.99 2.43
CA VAL A 146 13.17 -20.22 2.10
C VAL A 146 11.66 -19.98 2.10
N LEU A 147 11.14 -19.29 3.12
CA LEU A 147 9.72 -18.90 3.20
C LEU A 147 9.30 -17.99 2.04
N LEU A 148 10.17 -17.09 1.58
CA LEU A 148 9.93 -16.22 0.41
C LEU A 148 10.05 -16.95 -0.93
N ALA A 149 10.79 -18.06 -1.00
CA ALA A 149 10.95 -18.87 -2.22
C ALA A 149 9.81 -19.86 -2.43
N LEU A 150 9.16 -20.33 -1.35
CA LEU A 150 8.01 -21.25 -1.38
C LEU A 150 6.85 -20.82 -2.33
N PRO A 151 6.45 -19.53 -2.43
CA PRO A 151 5.46 -19.07 -3.39
C PRO A 151 5.79 -19.38 -4.86
N LEU A 152 7.08 -19.49 -5.22
CA LEU A 152 7.52 -19.81 -6.58
C LEU A 152 7.26 -21.27 -6.94
N ILE A 153 7.18 -22.15 -5.93
CA ILE A 153 6.98 -23.59 -6.09
C ILE A 153 5.50 -23.92 -6.29
N ILE A 154 4.59 -23.13 -5.72
CA ILE A 154 3.13 -23.38 -5.77
C ILE A 154 2.59 -23.43 -7.22
N PRO A 155 2.90 -22.46 -8.12
CA PRO A 155 2.51 -22.55 -9.52
C PRO A 155 3.15 -23.73 -10.27
N ALA A 156 4.40 -24.07 -9.94
CA ALA A 156 5.14 -25.16 -10.58
C ALA A 156 4.53 -26.53 -10.25
N CYS A 157 4.19 -26.78 -8.98
CA CYS A 157 3.52 -28.02 -8.57
C CYS A 157 2.11 -28.15 -9.15
N SER A 158 1.34 -27.06 -9.22
CA SER A 158 -0.01 -27.09 -9.83
C SER A 158 0.00 -27.40 -11.33
N SER A 159 1.09 -27.05 -12.02
CA SER A 159 1.28 -27.38 -13.43
C SER A 159 1.71 -28.84 -13.64
N CYS A 160 2.49 -29.41 -12.72
CA CYS A 160 2.89 -30.82 -12.76
C CYS A 160 1.75 -31.79 -12.40
N SER A 161 0.79 -31.39 -11.55
CA SER A 161 -0.37 -32.24 -11.21
C SER A 161 -1.43 -32.35 -12.30
N TYR A 162 -1.33 -31.60 -13.41
CA TYR A 162 -2.30 -31.62 -14.51
C TYR A 162 -1.93 -32.62 -15.62
N VAL A 163 -0.76 -33.25 -15.57
CA VAL A 163 -0.29 -34.16 -16.64
C VAL A 163 -0.86 -35.59 -16.53
N ASP A 164 -1.63 -35.92 -15.49
CA ASP A 164 -2.03 -37.32 -15.22
C ASP A 164 -3.54 -37.63 -15.32
N THR A 165 -4.32 -36.80 -16.02
CA THR A 165 -5.72 -37.16 -16.36
C THR A 165 -6.12 -36.71 -17.77
N ASP A 166 -5.44 -37.23 -18.78
CA ASP A 166 -6.03 -37.39 -20.11
C ASP A 166 -5.87 -38.85 -20.52
N GLY A 167 -6.90 -39.65 -20.22
CA GLY A 167 -7.08 -40.96 -20.84
C GLY A 167 -7.48 -40.76 -22.31
N PRO A 168 -6.97 -41.58 -23.24
CA PRO A 168 -7.29 -41.43 -24.65
C PRO A 168 -8.67 -42.05 -24.91
N ASP A 169 -9.60 -41.31 -25.51
CA ASP A 169 -10.77 -41.92 -26.13
C ASP A 169 -11.16 -41.22 -27.45
N PRO A 170 -11.77 -41.96 -28.39
CA PRO A 170 -11.54 -41.84 -29.81
C PRO A 170 -12.77 -41.29 -30.55
N ALA A 171 -12.61 -41.17 -31.87
CA ALA A 171 -13.66 -41.01 -32.88
C ALA A 171 -14.21 -39.59 -33.11
N LEU A 172 -13.48 -38.87 -33.95
CA LEU A 172 -14.07 -38.11 -35.05
C LEU A 172 -14.91 -39.06 -35.94
N LEU A 173 -16.21 -38.82 -36.09
CA LEU A 173 -16.94 -38.87 -37.37
C LEU A 173 -18.39 -38.36 -37.24
N LEU A 174 -18.69 -37.36 -38.08
CA LEU A 174 -19.91 -37.11 -38.87
C LEU A 174 -21.25 -36.71 -38.21
N ASN A 175 -21.66 -35.49 -38.60
CA ASN A 175 -23.00 -35.01 -39.01
C ASN A 175 -24.26 -35.50 -38.27
N HIS A 176 -25.04 -34.54 -37.72
CA HIS A 176 -26.32 -34.14 -38.33
C HIS A 176 -26.81 -32.79 -37.77
N ASP A 177 -27.31 -31.96 -38.68
CA ASP A 177 -28.08 -30.73 -38.51
C ASP A 177 -29.15 -30.74 -37.41
N ASP A 178 -29.32 -29.61 -36.70
CA ASP A 178 -30.62 -28.92 -36.60
C ASP A 178 -30.46 -27.48 -36.02
N PRO A 179 -31.34 -26.52 -36.36
CA PRO A 179 -30.98 -25.11 -36.53
C PRO A 179 -31.83 -24.18 -35.67
N HIS A 180 -31.34 -23.66 -34.53
CA HIS A 180 -31.99 -22.52 -33.87
C HIS A 180 -31.06 -21.71 -32.97
N LYS A 181 -30.38 -20.67 -33.50
CA LYS A 181 -30.44 -19.27 -33.02
C LYS A 181 -29.44 -18.35 -33.73
N PRO A 182 -29.79 -17.05 -33.89
CA PRO A 182 -29.26 -16.20 -34.94
C PRO A 182 -27.89 -15.56 -34.63
N LEU A 183 -27.14 -15.42 -35.72
CA LEU A 183 -25.88 -14.72 -35.92
C LEU A 183 -26.01 -13.22 -35.66
N LEU A 184 -25.07 -12.63 -34.91
CA LEU A 184 -24.65 -11.23 -35.10
C LEU A 184 -23.15 -11.09 -34.84
N THR A 185 -22.34 -11.55 -35.80
CA THR A 185 -20.96 -11.07 -35.96
C THR A 185 -20.63 -11.03 -37.44
N SER A 186 -20.80 -9.88 -38.07
CA SER A 186 -20.16 -9.58 -39.36
C SER A 186 -19.24 -8.40 -39.15
N ASN A 187 -17.94 -8.70 -39.16
CA ASN A 187 -16.88 -7.73 -39.44
C ASN A 187 -17.15 -7.03 -40.78
N ASN A 188 -16.71 -5.78 -40.91
CA ASN A 188 -15.85 -5.44 -42.05
C ASN A 188 -14.98 -4.20 -41.81
N ARG A 189 -13.71 -4.32 -42.20
CA ARG A 189 -12.75 -3.22 -42.39
C ARG A 189 -12.71 -2.85 -43.88
N GLN A 190 -12.29 -1.59 -44.15
CA GLN A 190 -11.99 -0.95 -45.45
C GLN A 190 -13.26 -0.59 -46.27
N MET A 191 -13.45 0.62 -46.83
CA MET A 191 -12.54 1.48 -47.62
C MET A 191 -13.07 2.94 -47.72
N GLU A 192 -12.22 3.87 -48.17
CA GLU A 192 -12.40 5.34 -48.28
C GLU A 192 -13.60 5.84 -49.13
N SER A 193 -14.08 7.04 -48.77
CA SER A 193 -14.26 8.22 -49.64
C SER A 193 -15.65 8.90 -49.61
N ASN A 194 -15.57 10.24 -49.55
CA ASN A 194 -16.56 11.28 -49.90
C ASN A 194 -17.64 11.73 -48.88
N ALA A 195 -17.31 12.89 -48.28
CA ALA A 195 -18.06 14.14 -48.35
C ALA A 195 -19.36 14.35 -47.51
N MET A 196 -19.25 15.43 -46.72
CA MET A 196 -20.26 16.46 -46.44
C MET A 196 -21.18 16.33 -45.21
N THR A 197 -20.76 17.06 -44.17
CA THR A 197 -21.55 18.03 -43.37
C THR A 197 -22.84 17.55 -42.69
N GLN A 198 -22.78 17.31 -41.37
CA GLN A 198 -23.64 18.02 -40.41
C GLN A 198 -23.19 17.82 -38.94
N LYS A 199 -22.78 18.92 -38.32
CA LYS A 199 -22.69 19.11 -36.87
C LYS A 199 -24.11 19.19 -36.29
N PRO A 200 -24.34 18.65 -35.07
CA PRO A 200 -25.07 19.42 -34.07
C PRO A 200 -24.29 19.40 -32.75
N MET A 201 -23.68 20.53 -32.38
CA MET A 201 -24.28 21.59 -31.57
C MET A 201 -24.11 21.29 -30.07
N GLU A 202 -23.05 21.91 -29.56
CA GLU A 202 -22.78 22.13 -28.16
C GLU A 202 -24.00 22.78 -27.50
N HIS A 203 -24.57 22.13 -26.48
CA HIS A 203 -25.38 22.80 -25.48
C HIS A 203 -24.56 22.96 -24.21
N GLN A 204 -23.85 24.08 -24.20
CA GLN A 204 -23.27 24.70 -23.03
C GLN A 204 -24.44 25.17 -22.15
N MET A 205 -24.76 24.41 -21.09
CA MET A 205 -25.53 24.95 -19.98
C MET A 205 -24.65 24.99 -18.73
N GLN A 206 -24.22 26.22 -18.47
CA GLN A 206 -23.44 26.66 -17.33
C GLN A 206 -24.23 26.35 -16.04
N GLY A 207 -23.74 25.38 -15.25
CA GLY A 207 -24.38 24.90 -14.04
C GLY A 207 -23.36 24.66 -12.92
N ASN A 208 -23.32 25.64 -12.02
CA ASN A 208 -22.76 25.70 -10.66
C ASN A 208 -21.83 24.58 -10.14
N CYS A 209 -20.66 25.01 -9.65
CA CYS A 209 -19.67 24.26 -8.87
C CYS A 209 -20.26 23.56 -7.63
N CYS A 210 -20.48 22.24 -7.70
CA CYS A 210 -20.21 21.27 -6.62
C CYS A 210 -20.63 19.88 -7.11
N GLY A 211 -19.72 19.18 -7.80
CA GLY A 211 -19.95 17.82 -8.30
C GLY A 211 -19.99 16.83 -7.13
N THR A 212 -21.17 16.64 -6.55
CA THR A 212 -21.50 15.46 -5.73
C THR A 212 -21.57 14.28 -6.70
N ILE A 213 -20.74 13.23 -6.54
CA ILE A 213 -20.89 11.99 -7.37
C ILE A 213 -22.31 11.39 -7.19
N VAL A 214 -22.98 11.78 -6.11
CA VAL A 214 -24.31 11.30 -5.69
C VAL A 214 -25.32 12.45 -5.65
N GLY A 215 -25.33 13.32 -6.67
CA GLY A 215 -26.27 14.44 -6.79
C GLY A 215 -27.33 14.19 -7.86
N LYS A 216 -28.51 13.68 -7.46
CA LYS A 216 -29.78 13.55 -8.23
C LYS A 216 -29.67 12.94 -9.64
N GLY A 217 -29.98 11.64 -9.75
CA GLY A 217 -30.56 11.06 -10.98
C GLY A 217 -29.68 10.19 -11.86
N ARG A 218 -28.45 9.83 -11.47
CA ARG A 218 -27.69 8.74 -12.12
C ARG A 218 -27.15 7.77 -11.07
N LEU A 219 -27.81 6.62 -10.99
CA LEU A 219 -27.62 5.59 -9.97
C LEU A 219 -26.56 4.52 -10.35
N VAL A 220 -25.65 4.82 -11.28
CA VAL A 220 -24.60 3.90 -11.74
C VAL A 220 -23.31 4.69 -12.03
N ALA A 221 -22.52 5.01 -11.01
CA ALA A 221 -21.25 5.74 -11.19
C ALA A 221 -20.10 5.24 -10.30
N LEU A 222 -20.16 3.99 -9.83
CA LEU A 222 -18.99 3.31 -9.26
C LEU A 222 -18.19 2.69 -10.41
N GLY A 223 -16.90 3.00 -10.50
CA GLY A 223 -16.02 2.47 -11.55
C GLY A 223 -16.14 3.14 -12.93
N GLU A 224 -17.00 4.15 -13.13
CA GLU A 224 -16.97 4.95 -14.37
C GLU A 224 -15.63 5.72 -14.46
N GLU A 225 -15.11 5.85 -15.68
CA GLU A 225 -13.83 6.53 -15.91
C GLU A 225 -13.91 8.01 -15.53
N HIS A 226 -13.11 8.40 -14.53
CA HIS A 226 -12.95 9.79 -14.16
C HIS A 226 -11.59 10.28 -14.65
N SER A 227 -11.60 11.15 -15.67
CA SER A 227 -10.42 11.94 -16.04
C SER A 227 -9.89 12.69 -14.81
N ALA A 228 -8.57 12.80 -14.65
CA ALA A 228 -7.92 13.46 -13.50
C ALA A 228 -8.47 14.86 -13.19
N LYS A 229 -8.94 15.60 -14.21
CA LYS A 229 -9.59 16.92 -14.03
C LYS A 229 -10.97 16.83 -13.35
N LYS A 230 -11.70 15.75 -13.59
CA LYS A 230 -13.00 15.46 -12.95
C LYS A 230 -12.79 14.95 -11.52
N LEU A 231 -11.71 14.20 -11.28
CA LEU A 231 -11.30 13.72 -9.96
C LEU A 231 -11.11 14.87 -8.95
N ILE A 232 -10.26 15.85 -9.29
CA ILE A 232 -9.91 16.96 -8.39
C ILE A 232 -11.11 17.90 -8.12
N ARG A 233 -12.15 17.84 -8.96
CA ARG A 233 -13.39 18.60 -8.74
C ARG A 233 -14.42 17.88 -7.87
N CYS A 234 -14.15 16.64 -7.48
CA CYS A 234 -15.07 15.82 -6.71
C CYS A 234 -14.87 16.00 -5.20
N VAL A 235 -15.96 16.24 -4.46
CA VAL A 235 -15.94 16.32 -2.99
C VAL A 235 -15.53 14.99 -2.35
N ASP A 236 -15.99 13.87 -2.91
CA ASP A 236 -15.71 12.54 -2.38
C ASP A 236 -14.21 12.19 -2.50
N PHE A 237 -13.55 12.69 -3.56
CA PHE A 237 -12.08 12.63 -3.67
C PHE A 237 -11.39 13.42 -2.56
N TRP A 238 -11.83 14.64 -2.23
CA TRP A 238 -11.21 15.43 -1.16
C TRP A 238 -11.44 14.85 0.23
N LEU A 239 -12.61 14.26 0.49
CA LEU A 239 -12.87 13.53 1.73
C LEU A 239 -11.93 12.32 1.86
N TYR A 240 -11.76 11.57 0.78
CA TYR A 240 -10.83 10.44 0.71
C TYR A 240 -9.37 10.88 0.85
N TYR A 241 -8.97 11.92 0.12
CA TYR A 241 -7.64 12.52 0.17
C TYR A 241 -7.31 12.99 1.59
N THR A 242 -8.24 13.66 2.27
CA THR A 242 -8.09 14.10 3.66
C THR A 242 -7.99 12.92 4.62
N ALA A 243 -8.82 11.88 4.46
CA ALA A 243 -8.75 10.68 5.29
C ALA A 243 -7.37 9.99 5.18
N TYR A 244 -6.84 9.87 3.96
CA TYR A 244 -5.50 9.33 3.74
C TYR A 244 -4.39 10.24 4.29
N PHE A 245 -4.49 11.55 4.04
CA PHE A 245 -3.55 12.56 4.52
C PHE A 245 -3.43 12.55 6.04
N CYS A 246 -4.56 12.49 6.73
CA CYS A 246 -4.63 12.52 8.19
C CYS A 246 -4.42 11.15 8.85
N GLY A 247 -4.56 10.04 8.11
CA GLY A 247 -4.38 8.68 8.62
C GLY A 247 -2.99 8.12 8.30
N ALA A 248 -2.85 7.55 7.10
CA ALA A 248 -1.65 6.85 6.67
C ALA A 248 -0.38 7.71 6.77
N THR A 249 -0.50 8.99 6.40
CA THR A 249 0.66 9.89 6.38
C THR A 249 1.17 10.23 7.77
N VAL A 250 0.27 10.44 8.74
CA VAL A 250 0.65 10.65 10.15
C VAL A 250 1.36 9.41 10.68
N GLY A 251 0.89 8.20 10.34
CA GLY A 251 1.56 6.95 10.70
C GLY A 251 2.96 6.82 10.12
N LEU A 252 3.16 7.27 8.88
CA LEU A 252 4.49 7.31 8.25
C LEU A 252 5.43 8.27 9.00
N VAL A 253 4.94 9.47 9.32
CA VAL A 253 5.73 10.47 10.05
C VAL A 253 6.08 9.99 11.45
N TYR A 254 5.15 9.31 12.14
CA TYR A 254 5.41 8.63 13.39
C TYR A 254 6.55 7.61 13.25
N SER A 255 6.49 6.73 12.25
CA SER A 255 7.55 5.74 11.97
C SER A 255 8.90 6.39 11.70
N ASN A 256 8.93 7.50 10.96
CA ASN A 256 10.17 8.19 10.63
C ASN A 256 10.83 8.85 11.85
N ASN A 257 10.04 9.21 12.86
CA ASN A 257 10.51 9.84 14.09
C ASN A 257 10.66 8.84 15.26
N LEU A 258 10.38 7.55 15.04
CA LEU A 258 10.34 6.54 16.09
C LEU A 258 11.66 6.43 16.88
N GLY A 259 12.80 6.62 16.19
CA GLY A 259 14.12 6.69 16.83
C GLY A 259 14.25 7.85 17.82
N GLN A 260 13.85 9.05 17.42
CA GLN A 260 13.90 10.23 18.29
C GLN A 260 12.87 10.15 19.42
N ILE A 261 11.69 9.58 19.16
CA ILE A 261 10.67 9.32 20.18
C ILE A 261 11.24 8.38 21.25
N ALA A 262 11.77 7.23 20.84
CA ALA A 262 12.37 6.25 21.77
C ALA A 262 13.53 6.86 22.56
N GLN A 263 14.39 7.66 21.91
CA GLN A 263 15.49 8.34 22.56
C GLN A 263 14.99 9.34 23.62
N SER A 264 14.02 10.19 23.28
CA SER A 264 13.49 11.22 24.19
C SER A 264 12.88 10.63 25.45
N LEU A 265 12.30 9.42 25.37
CA LEU A 265 11.68 8.71 26.49
C LEU A 265 12.64 7.79 27.26
N HIS A 266 13.94 7.84 26.97
CA HIS A 266 14.96 6.94 27.53
C HIS A 266 14.71 5.44 27.22
N GLN A 267 14.06 5.15 26.10
CA GLN A 267 13.70 3.79 25.64
C GLN A 267 14.53 3.33 24.44
N GLN A 268 15.76 3.84 24.29
CA GLN A 268 16.63 3.52 23.16
C GLN A 268 16.94 2.01 23.05
N SER A 269 17.02 1.31 24.18
CA SER A 269 17.21 -0.15 24.22
C SER A 269 16.06 -0.92 23.56
N GLN A 270 14.87 -0.33 23.50
CA GLN A 270 13.67 -0.93 22.91
C GLN A 270 13.45 -0.52 21.45
N LEU A 271 14.30 0.33 20.87
CA LEU A 271 14.12 0.85 19.51
C LEU A 271 13.98 -0.27 18.47
N THR A 272 14.83 -1.30 18.54
CA THR A 272 14.77 -2.45 17.62
C THR A 272 13.43 -3.18 17.72
N MET A 273 12.93 -3.38 18.95
CA MET A 273 11.62 -3.98 19.19
C MET A 273 10.50 -3.08 18.63
N LEU A 274 10.58 -1.77 18.85
CA LEU A 274 9.56 -0.82 18.41
C LEU A 274 9.46 -0.75 16.88
N LEU A 275 10.61 -0.73 16.19
CA LEU A 275 10.69 -0.81 14.73
C LEU A 275 10.14 -2.13 14.21
N ALA A 276 10.45 -3.26 14.86
CA ALA A 276 9.93 -4.57 14.50
C ALA A 276 8.40 -4.65 14.69
N VAL A 277 7.88 -4.10 15.79
CA VAL A 277 6.43 -4.01 16.06
C VAL A 277 5.74 -3.17 14.99
N TYR A 278 6.24 -1.97 14.69
CA TYR A 278 5.65 -1.12 13.66
C TYR A 278 5.62 -1.81 12.28
N SER A 279 6.77 -2.35 11.86
CA SER A 279 6.95 -3.02 10.57
C SER A 279 6.00 -4.21 10.43
N SER A 280 5.90 -5.04 11.48
CA SER A 280 5.06 -6.23 11.47
C SER A 280 3.58 -5.91 11.54
N SER A 281 3.18 -4.97 12.39
CA SER A 281 1.79 -4.51 12.45
C SER A 281 1.36 -3.86 11.13
N SER A 282 2.24 -3.09 10.48
CA SER A 282 2.03 -2.55 9.13
C SER A 282 1.87 -3.65 8.07
N PHE A 283 2.70 -4.68 8.12
CA PHE A 283 2.55 -5.87 7.27
C PHE A 283 1.17 -6.52 7.43
N PHE A 284 0.76 -6.82 8.67
CA PHE A 284 -0.55 -7.42 8.92
C PHE A 284 -1.70 -6.49 8.54
N GLY A 285 -1.58 -5.18 8.78
CA GLY A 285 -2.56 -4.19 8.33
C GLY A 285 -2.76 -4.23 6.82
N ARG A 286 -1.67 -4.26 6.06
CA ARG A 286 -1.69 -4.37 4.59
C ARG A 286 -2.32 -5.69 4.14
N LEU A 287 -2.01 -6.80 4.81
CA LEU A 287 -2.60 -8.10 4.52
C LEU A 287 -4.12 -8.12 4.80
N LEU A 288 -4.56 -7.50 5.89
CA LEU A 288 -5.97 -7.39 6.28
C LEU A 288 -6.78 -6.49 5.34
N SER A 289 -6.14 -5.64 4.51
CA SER A 289 -6.85 -4.82 3.52
C SER A 289 -7.61 -5.62 2.44
N ALA A 290 -7.32 -6.92 2.32
CA ALA A 290 -8.04 -7.89 1.50
C ALA A 290 -9.33 -8.44 2.13
N LEU A 291 -9.56 -8.20 3.42
CA LEU A 291 -10.77 -8.65 4.12
C LEU A 291 -12.08 -8.25 3.44
N PRO A 292 -12.25 -7.03 2.86
CA PRO A 292 -13.47 -6.68 2.16
C PRO A 292 -13.81 -7.69 1.05
N ASP A 293 -12.80 -8.22 0.35
CA ASP A 293 -12.99 -9.15 -0.76
C ASP A 293 -13.24 -10.59 -0.27
N ILE A 294 -12.62 -10.98 0.85
CA ILE A 294 -12.82 -12.31 1.46
C ILE A 294 -14.19 -12.40 2.14
N LEU A 295 -14.60 -11.32 2.81
CA LEU A 295 -15.74 -11.27 3.71
C LEU A 295 -16.99 -10.62 3.08
N HIS A 296 -16.94 -10.20 1.81
CA HIS A 296 -18.07 -9.54 1.12
C HIS A 296 -19.40 -10.28 1.27
N ARG A 297 -19.38 -11.63 1.31
CA ARG A 297 -20.59 -12.46 1.47
C ARG A 297 -21.15 -12.48 2.89
N LYS A 298 -20.33 -12.24 3.91
CA LYS A 298 -20.71 -12.31 5.33
C LYS A 298 -20.94 -10.93 5.94
N VAL A 299 -20.18 -9.93 5.47
CA VAL A 299 -20.25 -8.55 5.95
C VAL A 299 -20.31 -7.64 4.71
N PRO A 300 -21.51 -7.22 4.27
CA PRO A 300 -21.68 -6.33 3.12
C PRO A 300 -21.38 -4.88 3.51
N LEU A 301 -20.15 -4.64 3.96
CA LEU A 301 -19.64 -3.32 4.28
C LEU A 301 -18.86 -2.77 3.09
N ALA A 302 -19.21 -1.56 2.66
CA ALA A 302 -18.49 -0.82 1.62
C ALA A 302 -16.99 -0.74 1.93
N ARG A 303 -16.14 -0.73 0.89
CA ARG A 303 -14.68 -0.61 1.08
C ARG A 303 -14.29 0.70 1.78
N THR A 304 -15.08 1.76 1.60
CA THR A 304 -14.99 3.03 2.36
C THR A 304 -15.34 2.88 3.85
N GLY A 305 -16.22 1.95 4.21
CA GLY A 305 -16.55 1.60 5.59
C GLY A 305 -15.42 0.83 6.27
N TRP A 306 -14.78 -0.09 5.56
CA TRP A 306 -13.56 -0.76 6.04
C TRP A 306 -12.40 0.22 6.24
N LEU A 307 -12.26 1.21 5.36
CA LEU A 307 -11.30 2.30 5.54
C LEU A 307 -11.58 3.10 6.83
N ALA A 308 -12.84 3.43 7.10
CA ALA A 308 -13.23 4.14 8.33
C ALA A 308 -12.95 3.28 9.58
N ALA A 309 -13.28 1.98 9.55
CA ALA A 309 -13.00 1.06 10.64
C ALA A 309 -11.50 0.94 10.92
N ALA A 310 -10.68 0.87 9.86
CA ALA A 310 -9.23 0.81 9.98
C ALA A 310 -8.60 2.10 10.53
N LEU A 311 -9.27 3.25 10.43
CA LEU A 311 -8.83 4.54 10.98
C LEU A 311 -9.11 4.67 12.50
N VAL A 312 -10.03 3.89 13.08
CA VAL A 312 -10.39 3.98 14.50
C VAL A 312 -9.21 3.79 15.47
N PRO A 313 -8.29 2.83 15.27
CA PRO A 313 -7.18 2.60 16.20
C PRO A 313 -6.18 3.75 16.29
N MET A 314 -6.05 4.58 15.25
CA MET A 314 -5.06 5.67 15.17
C MET A 314 -5.26 6.78 16.22
N PRO A 315 -6.43 7.46 16.28
CA PRO A 315 -6.65 8.49 17.30
C PRO A 315 -6.61 7.89 18.71
N MET A 316 -7.06 6.65 18.89
CA MET A 316 -6.93 5.93 20.17
C MET A 316 -5.46 5.77 20.55
N ALA A 317 -4.61 5.30 19.63
CA ALA A 317 -3.19 5.09 19.88
C ALA A 317 -2.46 6.39 20.26
N PHE A 318 -2.67 7.47 19.50
CA PHE A 318 -2.03 8.75 19.79
C PHE A 318 -2.56 9.40 21.07
N PHE A 319 -3.85 9.25 21.37
CA PHE A 319 -4.42 9.73 22.63
C PHE A 319 -3.88 8.96 23.84
N LEU A 320 -3.72 7.63 23.71
CA LEU A 320 -3.09 6.79 24.73
C LEU A 320 -1.63 7.20 24.97
N MET A 321 -0.83 7.34 23.90
CA MET A 321 0.57 7.78 23.99
C MET A 321 0.72 9.23 24.48
N TRP A 322 -0.29 10.07 24.30
CA TRP A 322 -0.29 11.40 24.90
C TRP A 322 -0.46 11.33 26.43
N ASN A 323 -1.44 10.56 26.91
CA ASN A 323 -1.74 10.44 28.34
C ASN A 323 -0.68 9.63 29.10
N GLN A 324 -0.14 8.58 28.49
CA GLN A 324 0.81 7.66 29.11
C GLN A 324 1.99 7.41 28.16
N GLN A 325 3.20 7.72 28.62
CA GLN A 325 4.44 7.61 27.85
C GLN A 325 5.40 6.58 28.45
N ASP A 326 4.83 5.49 28.96
CA ASP A 326 5.58 4.32 29.40
C ASP A 326 5.87 3.37 28.23
N ALA A 327 6.77 2.41 28.47
CA ALA A 327 7.24 1.49 27.44
C ALA A 327 6.12 0.62 26.85
N SER A 328 5.17 0.17 27.70
CA SER A 328 4.10 -0.72 27.26
C SER A 328 3.10 0.01 26.37
N THR A 329 2.73 1.24 26.74
CA THR A 329 1.86 2.09 25.92
C THR A 329 2.51 2.47 24.61
N LEU A 330 3.82 2.74 24.58
CA LEU A 330 4.52 3.05 23.33
C LEU A 330 4.52 1.86 22.37
N VAL A 331 4.73 0.63 22.88
CA VAL A 331 4.65 -0.60 22.08
C VAL A 331 3.24 -0.83 21.56
N ALA A 332 2.22 -0.73 22.42
CA ALA A 332 0.83 -0.91 22.03
C ALA A 332 0.38 0.16 21.01
N GLY A 333 0.71 1.43 21.26
CA GLY A 333 0.43 2.53 20.34
C GLY A 333 1.10 2.34 18.98
N THR A 334 2.37 1.92 18.98
CA THR A 334 3.11 1.60 17.76
C THR A 334 2.44 0.48 16.96
N ALA A 335 1.98 -0.58 17.63
CA ALA A 335 1.28 -1.67 16.98
C ALA A 335 -0.03 -1.21 16.34
N LEU A 336 -0.83 -0.39 17.04
CA LEU A 336 -2.09 0.14 16.54
C LEU A 336 -1.89 1.11 15.36
N VAL A 337 -0.91 2.02 15.47
CA VAL A 337 -0.54 2.96 14.39
C VAL A 337 -0.06 2.19 13.16
N GLY A 338 0.82 1.20 13.34
CA GLY A 338 1.31 0.34 12.27
C GLY A 338 0.19 -0.43 11.58
N LEU A 339 -0.69 -1.08 12.35
CA LEU A 339 -1.83 -1.85 11.83
C LEU A 339 -2.77 -0.97 11.00
N SER A 340 -3.12 0.20 11.53
CA SER A 340 -4.01 1.15 10.87
C SER A 340 -3.38 1.75 9.61
N SER A 341 -2.16 2.29 9.70
CA SER A 341 -1.48 2.90 8.55
C SER A 341 -1.24 1.87 7.45
N GLY A 342 -0.82 0.65 7.81
CA GLY A 342 -0.64 -0.48 6.90
C GLY A 342 -1.92 -0.80 6.12
N PHE A 343 -3.05 -0.93 6.81
CA PHE A 343 -4.33 -1.16 6.16
C PHE A 343 -4.67 -0.05 5.18
N ILE A 344 -4.56 1.21 5.58
CA ILE A 344 -4.89 2.36 4.74
C ILE A 344 -3.99 2.40 3.49
N PHE A 345 -2.69 2.14 3.63
CA PHE A 345 -1.75 2.10 2.50
C PHE A 345 -2.17 1.09 1.42
N ALA A 346 -2.51 -0.14 1.82
CA ALA A 346 -2.89 -1.17 0.86
C ALA A 346 -4.33 -0.99 0.34
N ALA A 347 -5.26 -0.62 1.21
CA ALA A 347 -6.65 -0.36 0.84
C ALA A 347 -6.76 0.80 -0.17
N ALA A 348 -5.83 1.76 -0.12
CA ALA A 348 -5.88 2.95 -0.97
C ALA A 348 -5.88 2.62 -2.48
N VAL A 349 -5.09 1.64 -2.91
CA VAL A 349 -5.06 1.24 -4.34
C VAL A 349 -6.43 0.73 -4.78
N SER A 350 -7.00 -0.17 -3.99
CA SER A 350 -8.28 -0.81 -4.26
C SER A 350 -9.45 0.18 -4.20
N VAL A 351 -9.48 1.05 -3.17
CA VAL A 351 -10.50 2.10 -3.03
C VAL A 351 -10.40 3.13 -4.16
N THR A 352 -9.19 3.51 -4.58
CA THR A 352 -8.99 4.43 -5.73
C THR A 352 -9.53 3.81 -7.02
N SER A 353 -9.25 2.54 -7.27
CA SER A 353 -9.75 1.84 -8.46
C SER A 353 -11.26 1.68 -8.49
N GLU A 354 -11.88 1.54 -7.33
CA GLU A 354 -13.32 1.32 -7.22
C GLU A 354 -14.11 2.63 -7.32
N LEU A 355 -13.62 3.71 -6.71
CA LEU A 355 -14.26 5.01 -6.74
C LEU A 355 -14.09 5.73 -8.09
N PHE A 356 -12.95 5.56 -8.76
CA PHE A 356 -12.56 6.43 -9.89
C PHE A 356 -12.28 5.70 -11.21
N GLY A 357 -12.52 4.39 -11.26
CA GLY A 357 -12.39 3.57 -12.46
C GLY A 357 -11.03 2.89 -12.63
N PRO A 358 -10.97 1.73 -13.29
CA PRO A 358 -9.78 0.88 -13.40
C PRO A 358 -8.75 1.34 -14.44
N ASN A 359 -9.12 2.10 -15.50
CA ASN A 359 -8.17 2.41 -16.58
C ASN A 359 -7.22 3.56 -16.22
N SER A 360 -7.66 4.50 -15.36
CA SER A 360 -6.85 5.64 -14.91
C SER A 360 -6.26 5.48 -13.49
N VAL A 361 -6.25 4.26 -12.94
CA VAL A 361 -5.82 3.99 -11.55
C VAL A 361 -4.42 4.50 -11.25
N GLY A 362 -3.46 4.27 -12.15
CA GLY A 362 -2.08 4.69 -11.93
C GLY A 362 -1.96 6.21 -11.72
N VAL A 363 -2.67 7.00 -12.52
CA VAL A 363 -2.66 8.47 -12.41
C VAL A 363 -3.40 8.91 -11.14
N ASN A 364 -4.61 8.40 -10.91
CA ASN A 364 -5.45 8.79 -9.77
C ASN A 364 -4.79 8.42 -8.43
N HIS A 365 -4.15 7.25 -8.37
CA HIS A 365 -3.45 6.79 -7.18
C HIS A 365 -2.16 7.59 -6.93
N ASN A 366 -1.42 7.94 -7.99
CA ASN A 366 -0.24 8.80 -7.83
C ASN A 366 -0.62 10.20 -7.34
N ILE A 367 -1.75 10.77 -7.80
CA ILE A 367 -2.27 12.02 -7.25
C ILE A 367 -2.58 11.86 -5.76
N LEU A 368 -3.20 10.77 -5.34
CA LEU A 368 -3.44 10.50 -3.91
C LEU A 368 -2.13 10.39 -3.11
N ILE A 369 -1.12 9.67 -3.63
CA ILE A 369 0.17 9.46 -2.96
C ILE A 369 0.93 10.77 -2.73
N THR A 370 0.64 11.85 -3.47
CA THR A 370 1.21 13.18 -3.18
C THR A 370 0.99 13.66 -1.74
N ASN A 371 0.00 13.10 -1.04
CA ASN A 371 -0.16 13.24 0.41
C ASN A 371 1.11 12.94 1.18
N ILE A 372 1.88 11.91 0.79
CA ILE A 372 3.06 11.45 1.52
C ILE A 372 4.12 12.56 1.67
N PRO A 373 4.65 13.17 0.59
CA PRO A 373 5.62 14.25 0.72
C PRO A 373 5.02 15.48 1.42
N LEU A 374 3.78 15.85 1.11
CA LEU A 374 3.11 17.00 1.73
C LEU A 374 2.96 16.83 3.25
N GLY A 375 2.54 15.65 3.70
CA GLY A 375 2.31 15.36 5.11
C GLY A 375 3.61 15.11 5.85
N SER A 376 4.60 14.51 5.19
CA SER A 376 5.95 14.36 5.76
C SER A 376 6.61 15.70 6.00
N LEU A 377 6.43 16.67 5.09
CA LEU A 377 6.85 18.04 5.30
C LEU A 377 6.05 18.69 6.44
N LEU A 378 4.72 18.71 6.34
CA LEU A 378 3.88 19.43 7.30
C LEU A 378 4.00 18.87 8.72
N TYR A 379 3.71 17.58 8.91
CA TYR A 379 3.68 16.96 10.23
C TYR A 379 5.09 16.71 10.78
N GLY A 380 6.07 16.46 9.90
CA GLY A 380 7.47 16.36 10.30
C GLY A 380 8.02 17.69 10.82
N GLN A 381 7.70 18.81 10.16
CA GLN A 381 8.07 20.14 10.63
C GLN A 381 7.38 20.50 11.95
N ILE A 382 6.09 20.17 12.11
CA ILE A 382 5.38 20.36 13.39
C ILE A 382 6.07 19.58 14.51
N ALA A 383 6.40 18.30 14.28
CA ALA A 383 7.11 17.48 15.27
C ALA A 383 8.49 18.06 15.62
N ALA A 384 9.25 18.50 14.61
CA ALA A 384 10.55 19.14 14.81
C ALA A 384 10.44 20.44 15.62
N MET A 385 9.48 21.31 15.32
CA MET A 385 9.27 22.55 16.09
C MET A 385 8.95 22.28 17.56
N VAL A 386 8.11 21.28 17.85
CA VAL A 386 7.80 20.88 19.24
C VAL A 386 9.04 20.30 19.93
N TYR A 387 9.78 19.44 19.25
CA TYR A 387 11.00 18.83 19.77
C TYR A 387 12.05 19.90 20.08
N ASP A 388 12.34 20.79 19.13
CA ASP A 388 13.33 21.84 19.26
C ASP A 388 12.94 22.89 20.30
N GLY A 389 11.64 23.22 20.40
CA GLY A 389 11.12 24.15 21.40
C GLY A 389 11.22 23.65 22.84
N ASN A 390 11.33 22.34 23.05
CA ASN A 390 11.54 21.71 24.37
C ASN A 390 12.98 21.20 24.55
N GLY A 391 13.82 21.29 23.52
CA GLY A 391 15.18 20.76 23.50
C GLY A 391 16.21 21.67 24.13
N GLN A 392 17.30 21.08 24.62
CA GLN A 392 18.46 21.82 25.10
C GLN A 392 19.51 21.87 23.98
N LYS A 393 20.10 23.06 23.78
CA LYS A 393 21.21 23.23 22.84
C LYS A 393 22.47 22.65 23.46
N MET A 394 22.96 21.55 22.90
CA MET A 394 24.23 20.95 23.29
C MET A 394 25.29 21.36 22.26
N THR A 395 26.40 21.89 22.76
CA THR A 395 27.51 22.38 21.93
C THR A 395 28.64 21.36 22.05
N ALA A 396 28.85 20.57 21.01
CA ALA A 396 29.93 19.61 20.94
C ALA A 396 31.05 20.20 20.08
N THR A 397 32.21 20.43 20.69
CA THR A 397 33.42 20.82 19.95
C THR A 397 34.07 19.57 19.40
N ASP A 398 34.11 19.42 18.08
CA ASP A 398 34.88 18.34 17.47
C ASP A 398 36.38 18.65 17.61
N ASN A 399 37.06 17.89 18.47
CA ASN A 399 38.50 18.01 18.73
C ASN A 399 39.37 17.80 17.46
N ARG A 400 38.83 17.24 16.36
CA ARG A 400 39.58 17.04 15.11
C ARG A 400 39.45 18.15 14.08
N THR A 401 38.32 18.85 14.04
CA THR A 401 38.06 19.88 13.01
C THR A 401 37.94 21.29 13.58
N GLY A 402 37.85 21.43 14.91
CA GLY A 402 37.59 22.71 15.57
C GLY A 402 36.17 23.23 15.31
N ILE A 403 35.32 22.45 14.63
CA ILE A 403 33.94 22.81 14.33
C ILE A 403 33.10 22.59 15.57
N VAL A 404 32.33 23.61 15.90
CA VAL A 404 31.33 23.57 16.96
C VAL A 404 30.02 23.08 16.35
N GLU A 405 29.67 21.81 16.56
CA GLU A 405 28.35 21.30 16.18
C GLU A 405 27.36 21.58 17.32
N THR A 406 26.40 22.47 17.06
CA THR A 406 25.25 22.68 17.94
C THR A 406 24.17 21.67 17.59
N THR A 407 24.01 20.65 18.43
CA THR A 407 22.92 19.68 18.29
C THR A 407 21.83 19.99 19.31
N ILE A 408 20.57 19.93 18.90
CA ILE A 408 19.43 20.05 19.81
C ILE A 408 19.03 18.65 20.21
N VAL A 409 19.09 18.36 21.51
CA VAL A 409 18.62 17.08 22.05
C VAL A 409 17.52 17.40 23.06
N CYS A 410 16.35 16.82 22.85
CA CYS A 410 15.21 16.91 23.76
C CYS A 410 15.04 15.58 24.48
N MET A 411 15.01 15.65 25.82
CA MET A 411 14.79 14.51 26.70
C MET A 411 13.57 14.75 27.60
N GLY A 412 12.80 13.69 27.81
CA GLY A 412 11.60 13.69 28.63
C GLY A 412 10.30 13.76 27.83
N MET A 413 9.18 13.63 28.53
CA MET A 413 7.85 13.46 27.93
C MET A 413 7.39 14.67 27.10
N LYS A 414 7.85 15.87 27.46
CA LYS A 414 7.43 17.12 26.81
C LYS A 414 7.86 17.21 25.35
N CYS A 415 8.89 16.47 24.94
CA CYS A 415 9.43 16.48 23.58
C CYS A 415 8.43 16.03 22.51
N TYR A 416 7.54 15.09 22.86
CA TYR A 416 6.54 14.55 21.93
C TYR A 416 5.11 14.58 22.47
N SER A 417 4.87 14.97 23.73
CA SER A 417 3.51 15.04 24.30
C SER A 417 2.56 15.90 23.46
N THR A 418 2.97 17.12 23.11
CA THR A 418 2.17 18.01 22.24
C THR A 418 2.02 17.43 20.84
N THR A 419 3.05 16.79 20.30
CA THR A 419 3.03 16.13 18.99
C THR A 419 2.02 14.99 18.96
N PHE A 420 1.97 14.14 20.00
CA PHE A 420 0.99 13.07 20.12
C PHE A 420 -0.44 13.60 20.21
N PHE A 421 -0.67 14.67 20.98
CA PHE A 421 -1.99 15.31 21.02
C PHE A 421 -2.41 15.81 19.63
N LEU A 422 -1.54 16.55 18.95
CA LEU A 422 -1.82 17.09 17.61
C LEU A 422 -2.09 15.96 16.61
N TRP A 423 -1.29 14.89 16.62
CA TRP A 423 -1.51 13.71 15.79
C TRP A 423 -2.82 12.98 16.13
N ALA A 424 -3.23 12.94 17.40
CA ALA A 424 -4.55 12.43 17.77
C ALA A 424 -5.69 13.26 17.18
N CYS A 425 -5.60 14.59 17.24
CA CYS A 425 -6.60 15.48 16.63
C CYS A 425 -6.64 15.34 15.09
N ILE A 426 -5.48 15.28 14.45
CA ILE A 426 -5.38 15.12 13.00
C ILE A 426 -5.98 13.77 12.57
N THR A 427 -5.61 12.67 13.23
CA THR A 427 -6.16 11.35 12.91
C THR A 427 -7.66 11.24 13.20
N PHE A 428 -8.17 11.94 14.21
CA PHE A 428 -9.61 12.06 14.45
C PHE A 428 -10.32 12.80 13.30
N LEU A 429 -9.73 13.87 12.76
CA LEU A 429 -10.24 14.52 11.54
C LEU A 429 -10.25 13.56 10.35
N GLY A 430 -9.21 12.74 10.20
CA GLY A 430 -9.14 11.69 9.19
C GLY A 430 -10.28 10.66 9.33
N LEU A 431 -10.55 10.21 10.56
CA LEU A 431 -11.66 9.31 10.88
C LEU A 431 -13.01 9.95 10.55
N ALA A 432 -13.25 11.19 10.97
CA ALA A 432 -14.47 11.93 10.66
C ALA A 432 -14.69 12.06 9.15
N SER A 433 -13.65 12.45 8.41
CA SER A 433 -13.69 12.54 6.93
C SER A 433 -14.03 11.19 6.29
N SER A 434 -13.44 10.09 6.79
CA SER A 434 -13.72 8.74 6.28
C SER A 434 -15.14 8.27 6.59
N ILE A 435 -15.69 8.64 7.76
CA ILE A 435 -17.09 8.34 8.11
C ILE A 435 -18.04 9.10 7.20
N VAL A 436 -17.78 10.39 6.94
CA VAL A 436 -18.58 11.19 6.00
C VAL A 436 -18.52 10.59 4.59
N LEU A 437 -17.34 10.18 4.13
CA LEU A 437 -17.17 9.47 2.85
C LEU A 437 -17.98 8.17 2.82
N PHE A 438 -17.94 7.37 3.89
CA PHE A 438 -18.71 6.14 3.99
C PHE A 438 -20.22 6.41 3.89
N ILE A 439 -20.75 7.39 4.64
CA ILE A 439 -22.17 7.74 4.61
C ILE A 439 -22.59 8.18 3.21
N ARG A 440 -21.75 8.97 2.52
CA ARG A 440 -22.04 9.46 1.16
C ARG A 440 -21.99 8.37 0.10
N THR A 441 -21.11 7.38 0.27
CA THR A 441 -20.93 6.29 -0.71
C THR A 441 -21.90 5.13 -0.46
N LYS A 442 -22.38 4.95 0.78
CA LYS A 442 -23.30 3.86 1.17
C LYS A 442 -24.50 3.65 0.23
N PRO A 443 -25.22 4.69 -0.27
CA PRO A 443 -26.32 4.50 -1.20
C PRO A 443 -25.88 3.89 -2.54
N ALA A 444 -24.70 4.26 -3.04
CA ALA A 444 -24.16 3.74 -4.29
C ALA A 444 -23.79 2.25 -4.14
N TYR A 445 -23.21 1.86 -3.00
CA TYR A 445 -22.93 0.46 -2.67
C TYR A 445 -24.20 -0.38 -2.54
N ALA A 446 -25.24 0.16 -1.90
CA ALA A 446 -26.52 -0.52 -1.75
C ALA A 446 -27.19 -0.75 -3.13
N ALA A 447 -27.17 0.25 -4.01
CA ALA A 447 -27.69 0.11 -5.37
C ALA A 447 -26.92 -0.91 -6.20
N ALA A 448 -25.58 -0.92 -6.13
CA ALA A 448 -24.75 -1.90 -6.83
C ALA A 448 -25.07 -3.34 -6.39
N SER A 449 -25.27 -3.56 -5.09
CA SER A 449 -25.63 -4.88 -4.54
C SER A 449 -27.01 -5.39 -4.94
N GLN A 450 -27.92 -4.51 -5.37
CA GLN A 450 -29.26 -4.88 -5.86
C GLN A 450 -29.27 -5.20 -7.36
N SER A 451 -28.23 -4.77 -8.10
CA SER A 451 -28.08 -5.00 -9.54
C SER A 451 -27.29 -6.26 -9.91
N SER A 452 -26.68 -6.90 -8.92
CA SER A 452 -25.85 -8.11 -9.02
C SER A 452 -26.51 -9.29 -8.33
#